data_AF-A0A1Y2FYD6-F1
#
_entry.id   AF-A0A1Y2FYD6-F1
#
_cell.length_a   1.000
_cell.length_b   1.000
_cell.length_c   1.000
_cell.angle_alpha   90.00
_cell.angle_beta   90.00
_cell.angle_gamma   90.00
#
_symmetry.space_group_name_H-M   'P 1'
#
loop_
_entity.id
_entity.type
_entity.pdbx_description
1 polymer ?
#
loop_
_entity_poly.entity_id
_entity_poly.type
_entity_poly.pdbx_seq_one_letter_code
_entity_poly.pdbx_strand_id
1 'polypeptide(L)'
;MLLKVTASLVALAALGRAAALPADLDKRAGCPRGSAATSTSPLRCTPCAQLFEGSQLCTATAPITCSAPDFLNAKGDSCVTDCGSTSYGTTKAPRKCIACTTTYGFQALTCSETGALTCKGRTKLYNGACVASCPSNTYATSGSCTTCSDPGALTCNADGALTCMSGQVLTLGVCATPISGPYALLRDFELPTSSDLYINLPNTTPGQCASYCAVNGIPYSKTAGDFALGADRFCLCKPTSAAEFEIYPTNELVYNGFPAYLMIPGQTCAQLKPGVRDIWQSYVDERCVDTVFTANVCARADNGGACY
;
A
#
# COMPACT_ATOMS: atom_id res chain seq x y z
N MET A 1 -17.23 -37.80 0.72
CA MET A 1 -16.30 -37.44 1.80
C MET A 1 -16.74 -36.10 2.39
N LEU A 2 -17.55 -36.13 3.45
CA LEU A 2 -18.02 -34.95 4.17
C LEU A 2 -16.99 -34.61 5.26
N LEU A 3 -16.31 -33.46 5.13
CA LEU A 3 -15.41 -32.95 6.17
C LEU A 3 -16.23 -32.18 7.21
N LYS A 4 -16.32 -32.72 8.43
CA LYS A 4 -16.86 -32.03 9.61
C LYS A 4 -15.87 -30.94 10.05
N VAL A 5 -16.26 -29.67 9.94
CA VAL A 5 -15.54 -28.54 10.54
C VAL A 5 -16.12 -28.28 11.93
N THR A 6 -15.40 -28.70 12.97
CA THR A 6 -15.72 -28.37 14.36
C THR A 6 -15.13 -27.00 14.70
N ALA A 7 -16.00 -25.99 14.84
CA ALA A 7 -15.63 -24.68 15.36
C ALA A 7 -15.40 -24.78 16.88
N SER A 8 -14.15 -24.57 17.30
CA SER A 8 -13.81 -24.41 18.72
C SER A 8 -13.95 -22.94 19.10
N LEU A 9 -15.03 -22.59 19.81
CA LEU A 9 -15.13 -21.32 20.54
C LEU A 9 -14.16 -21.38 21.73
N VAL A 10 -13.05 -20.66 21.64
CA VAL A 10 -12.22 -20.35 22.81
C VAL A 10 -12.66 -18.99 23.34
N ALA A 11 -13.50 -19.01 24.38
CA ALA A 11 -13.85 -17.82 25.13
C ALA A 11 -12.65 -17.39 26.01
N LEU A 12 -11.90 -16.38 25.56
CA LEU A 12 -10.94 -15.68 26.42
C LEU A 12 -11.71 -14.82 27.44
N ALA A 13 -11.93 -15.37 28.62
CA ALA A 13 -12.30 -14.59 29.80
C ALA A 13 -11.06 -13.84 30.30
N ALA A 14 -10.95 -12.56 29.96
CA ALA A 14 -9.95 -11.67 30.53
C ALA A 14 -10.28 -11.40 32.00
N LEU A 15 -9.69 -12.18 32.90
CA LEU A 15 -9.68 -11.90 34.33
C LEU A 15 -8.86 -10.63 34.58
N GLY A 16 -9.56 -9.50 34.71
CA GLY A 16 -9.02 -8.28 35.28
C GLY A 16 -8.67 -8.51 36.75
N ARG A 17 -7.46 -9.01 37.01
CA ARG A 17 -6.87 -8.96 38.34
C ARG A 17 -6.49 -7.50 38.61
N ALA A 18 -7.34 -6.78 39.33
CA ALA A 18 -6.89 -5.63 40.10
C ALA A 18 -5.77 -6.15 41.01
N ALA A 19 -4.52 -5.80 40.71
CA ALA A 19 -3.42 -6.07 41.61
C ALA A 19 -3.76 -5.36 42.93
N ALA A 20 -4.14 -6.15 43.95
CA ALA A 20 -4.24 -5.64 45.30
C ALA A 20 -2.91 -4.97 45.60
N LEU A 21 -2.93 -3.67 45.92
CA LEU A 21 -1.73 -3.00 46.39
C LEU A 21 -1.16 -3.83 47.54
N PRO A 22 0.17 -4.07 47.56
CA PRO A 22 0.78 -4.90 48.58
C PRO A 22 0.33 -4.40 49.96
N ALA A 23 -0.18 -5.30 50.80
CA ALA A 23 -0.72 -5.00 52.13
C ALA A 23 0.30 -4.31 53.07
N ASP A 24 1.57 -4.22 52.67
CA ASP A 24 2.60 -3.43 53.34
C ASP A 24 2.46 -1.90 53.13
N LEU A 25 1.61 -1.43 52.22
CA LEU A 25 1.27 -0.01 52.13
C LEU A 25 0.46 0.49 53.33
N ASP A 26 -0.16 -0.41 54.09
CA ASP A 26 -0.91 -0.11 55.31
C ASP A 26 -0.04 -0.12 56.58
N LYS A 27 1.27 -0.42 56.48
CA LYS A 27 2.24 -0.01 57.51
C LYS A 27 2.74 1.42 57.27
N ARG A 28 1.89 2.30 56.74
CA ARG A 28 1.99 3.75 56.99
C ARG A 28 2.10 3.90 58.49
N ALA A 29 3.25 4.33 58.98
CA ALA A 29 3.49 4.56 60.40
C ALA A 29 2.68 5.76 60.94
N GLY A 30 1.38 5.85 60.67
CA GLY A 30 0.51 6.98 61.03
C GLY A 30 0.61 8.22 60.13
N CYS A 31 1.37 8.18 59.02
CA CYS A 31 1.50 9.35 58.13
C CYS A 31 0.33 9.52 57.15
N PRO A 32 -0.10 10.78 56.88
CA PRO A 32 -1.19 11.08 55.95
C PRO A 32 -0.86 10.65 54.51
N ARG A 33 -1.90 10.55 53.66
CA ARG A 33 -1.73 10.26 52.22
C ARG A 33 -0.81 11.31 51.58
N GLY A 34 0.15 10.86 50.78
CA GLY A 34 1.17 11.73 50.18
C GLY A 34 2.35 12.07 51.09
N SER A 35 2.53 11.38 52.21
CA SER A 35 3.75 11.47 53.04
C SER A 35 4.24 10.07 53.45
N ALA A 36 5.54 9.96 53.71
CA ALA A 36 6.18 8.75 54.23
C ALA A 36 6.90 9.05 55.57
N ALA A 37 7.01 8.04 56.43
CA ALA A 37 7.71 8.17 57.69
C ALA A 37 9.23 8.17 57.46
N THR A 38 9.91 9.24 57.84
CA THR A 38 11.37 9.40 57.73
C THR A 38 12.12 9.15 59.03
N SER A 39 11.40 9.16 60.16
CA SER A 39 11.90 8.72 61.48
C SER A 39 10.75 8.07 62.26
N THR A 40 11.06 7.10 63.13
CA THR A 40 10.08 6.39 63.97
C THR A 40 10.04 6.86 65.42
N SER A 41 11.01 7.67 65.87
CA SER A 41 11.00 8.25 67.22
C SER A 41 11.83 9.54 67.30
N PRO A 42 11.21 10.74 67.35
CA PRO A 42 9.78 10.98 67.15
C PRO A 42 9.36 10.67 65.70
N LEU A 43 8.11 10.23 65.51
CA LEU A 43 7.55 10.02 64.18
C LEU A 43 7.61 11.32 63.38
N ARG A 44 8.33 11.32 62.26
CA ARG A 44 8.38 12.43 61.31
C ARG A 44 7.82 11.96 59.97
N CYS A 45 6.83 12.68 59.48
CA CYS A 45 6.25 12.45 58.16
C CYS A 45 6.77 13.50 57.20
N THR A 46 7.41 13.09 56.12
CA THR A 46 7.89 13.99 55.06
C THR A 46 6.99 13.83 53.82
N PRO A 47 6.50 14.92 53.22
CA PRO A 47 5.75 14.87 51.97
C PRO A 47 6.51 14.15 50.87
N CYS A 48 5.81 13.32 50.08
CA CYS A 48 6.43 12.54 49.02
C CYS A 48 7.08 13.41 47.96
N ALA A 49 6.48 14.55 47.62
CA ALA A 49 7.06 15.52 46.68
C ALA A 49 8.38 16.14 47.17
N GLN A 50 8.67 16.10 48.48
CA GLN A 50 9.95 16.55 49.05
C GLN A 50 10.99 15.42 49.08
N LEU A 51 10.56 14.16 49.25
CA LEU A 51 11.46 13.00 49.22
C LEU A 51 11.85 12.62 47.78
N PHE A 52 10.89 12.70 46.87
CA PHE A 52 11.02 12.37 45.47
C PHE A 52 10.24 13.41 44.67
N GLU A 53 10.95 14.32 44.01
CA GLU A 53 10.35 15.34 43.17
C GLU A 53 9.37 14.71 42.17
N GLY A 54 8.17 15.29 42.03
CA GLY A 54 7.12 14.75 41.17
C GLY A 54 6.28 13.61 41.77
N SER A 55 6.60 13.08 42.95
CA SER A 55 5.87 11.94 43.55
C SER A 55 4.55 12.34 44.25
N GLN A 56 3.48 11.57 44.02
CA GLN A 56 2.21 11.67 44.75
C GLN A 56 2.12 10.73 45.95
N LEU A 57 2.70 9.53 45.82
CA LEU A 57 2.73 8.50 46.85
C LEU A 57 4.12 7.88 46.83
N CYS A 58 4.67 7.59 48.01
CA CYS A 58 6.01 7.08 48.20
C CYS A 58 6.08 6.21 49.45
N THR A 59 7.07 5.32 49.51
CA THR A 59 7.60 4.75 50.73
C THR A 59 8.70 5.65 51.29
N ALA A 60 9.34 5.25 52.40
CA ALA A 60 10.51 5.96 52.91
C ALA A 60 11.72 5.91 51.95
N THR A 61 11.73 4.99 50.98
CA THR A 61 12.90 4.70 50.13
C THR A 61 12.64 4.84 48.63
N ALA A 62 11.39 4.90 48.18
CA ALA A 62 11.07 5.02 46.76
C ALA A 62 9.69 5.67 46.50
N PRO A 63 9.51 6.34 45.35
CA PRO A 63 8.18 6.74 44.89
C PRO A 63 7.37 5.52 44.44
N ILE A 64 6.05 5.58 44.63
CA ILE A 64 5.07 4.57 44.21
C ILE A 64 4.27 5.08 43.01
N THR A 65 3.85 6.35 43.05
CA THR A 65 3.16 7.00 41.93
C THR A 65 3.71 8.41 41.70
N CYS A 66 3.71 8.84 40.45
CA CYS A 66 4.15 10.17 40.03
C CYS A 66 2.96 11.02 39.56
N SER A 67 3.01 12.32 39.84
CA SER A 67 2.08 13.33 39.33
C SER A 67 2.31 13.53 37.84
N ALA A 68 1.29 13.98 37.11
CA ALA A 68 1.55 14.55 35.79
C ALA A 68 2.41 15.83 35.94
N PRO A 69 3.38 16.09 35.05
CA PRO A 69 3.68 15.33 33.82
C PRO A 69 4.55 14.07 34.02
N ASP A 70 5.10 13.86 35.20
CA ASP A 70 6.10 12.82 35.50
C ASP A 70 5.60 11.37 35.40
N PHE A 71 6.57 10.46 35.29
CA PHE A 71 6.40 9.02 35.20
C PHE A 71 7.39 8.32 36.13
N LEU A 72 6.97 7.20 36.74
CA LEU A 72 7.88 6.34 37.49
C LEU A 72 8.88 5.70 36.52
N ASN A 73 10.18 5.86 36.77
CA ASN A 73 11.21 5.30 35.89
C ASN A 73 11.19 3.74 35.90
N ALA A 74 11.96 3.12 35.01
CA ALA A 74 11.97 1.65 34.89
C ALA A 74 12.49 0.90 36.13
N LYS A 75 13.31 1.55 36.97
CA LYS A 75 13.82 0.98 38.23
C LYS A 75 12.83 1.13 39.39
N GLY A 76 11.88 2.04 39.28
CA GLY A 76 10.92 2.35 40.34
C GLY A 76 11.50 3.21 41.46
N ASP A 77 12.63 3.88 41.26
CA ASP A 77 13.34 4.64 42.31
C ASP A 77 13.22 6.17 42.16
N SER A 78 12.77 6.69 41.01
CA SER A 78 12.54 8.12 40.81
C SER A 78 11.37 8.42 39.86
N CYS A 79 10.81 9.62 39.97
CA CYS A 79 9.91 10.18 38.96
C CYS A 79 10.74 10.97 37.92
N VAL A 80 10.38 10.84 36.64
CA VAL A 80 11.07 11.49 35.51
C VAL A 80 10.06 12.06 34.52
N THR A 81 10.39 13.18 33.90
CA THR A 81 9.58 13.80 32.82
C THR A 81 9.81 13.13 31.47
N ASP A 82 10.97 12.52 31.26
CA ASP A 82 11.36 11.80 30.03
C ASP A 82 11.74 10.35 30.38
N CYS A 83 11.10 9.41 29.69
CA CYS A 83 11.35 7.98 29.84
C CYS A 83 12.57 7.47 29.04
N GLY A 84 13.19 8.36 28.25
CA GLY A 84 14.29 8.05 27.35
C GLY A 84 13.83 7.38 26.05
N SER A 85 14.74 7.28 25.08
CA SER A 85 14.40 6.86 23.72
C SER A 85 13.91 5.41 23.60
N THR A 86 14.24 4.53 24.54
CA THR A 86 13.87 3.10 24.47
C THR A 86 12.61 2.75 25.26
N SER A 87 11.91 3.76 25.78
CA SER A 87 10.70 3.61 26.58
C SER A 87 9.71 4.73 26.26
N TYR A 88 8.47 4.58 26.69
CA TYR A 88 7.46 5.65 26.64
C TYR A 88 6.76 5.76 27.99
N GLY A 89 6.27 6.96 28.33
CA GLY A 89 5.45 7.17 29.50
C GLY A 89 3.98 6.84 29.21
N THR A 90 3.35 5.98 30.00
CA THR A 90 1.89 5.76 29.90
C THR A 90 1.13 6.81 30.69
N THR A 91 0.06 7.34 30.10
CA THR A 91 -0.84 8.26 30.79
C THR A 91 -1.80 7.55 31.75
N LYS A 92 -1.95 6.23 31.61
CA LYS A 92 -2.78 5.38 32.46
C LYS A 92 -2.11 5.15 33.82
N ALA A 93 -2.90 5.18 34.89
CA ALA A 93 -2.40 4.89 36.22
C ALA A 93 -2.02 3.40 36.36
N PRO A 94 -0.88 3.08 37.00
CA PRO A 94 0.15 4.01 37.47
C PRO A 94 0.99 4.57 36.31
N ARG A 95 1.22 5.89 36.31
CA ARG A 95 2.07 6.59 35.33
C ARG A 95 3.50 6.10 35.46
N LYS A 96 3.99 5.35 34.47
CA LYS A 96 5.33 4.77 34.48
C LYS A 96 5.94 4.73 33.09
N CYS A 97 7.26 4.65 33.05
CA CYS A 97 8.02 4.37 31.86
C CYS A 97 7.92 2.89 31.52
N ILE A 98 7.50 2.58 30.30
CA ILE A 98 7.36 1.23 29.77
C ILE A 98 8.35 1.05 28.62
N ALA A 99 9.20 0.04 28.73
CA ALA A 99 10.17 -0.28 27.68
C ALA A 99 9.48 -0.70 26.38
N CYS A 100 9.93 -0.17 25.25
CA CYS A 100 9.37 -0.47 23.93
C CYS A 100 9.38 -1.95 23.61
N THR A 101 10.45 -2.65 24.02
CA THR A 101 10.64 -4.08 23.77
C THR A 101 9.61 -4.95 24.48
N THR A 102 9.05 -4.47 25.60
CA THR A 102 8.05 -5.21 26.37
C THR A 102 6.67 -5.12 25.72
N THR A 103 6.30 -3.96 25.16
CA THR A 103 4.97 -3.74 24.58
C THR A 103 4.89 -4.16 23.11
N TYR A 104 5.88 -3.79 22.30
CA TYR A 104 5.84 -3.95 20.83
C TYR A 104 6.84 -5.00 20.31
N GLY A 105 7.40 -5.80 21.21
CA GLY A 105 8.35 -6.87 20.92
C GLY A 105 9.81 -6.39 20.86
N PHE A 106 10.74 -7.34 21.00
CA PHE A 106 12.18 -7.10 21.17
C PHE A 106 12.87 -6.27 20.07
N GLN A 107 12.21 -6.15 18.92
CA GLN A 107 12.71 -5.41 17.77
C GLN A 107 12.32 -3.92 17.77
N ALA A 108 11.44 -3.46 18.67
CA ALA A 108 11.16 -2.04 18.81
C ALA A 108 12.34 -1.31 19.46
N LEU A 109 12.91 -0.33 18.77
CA LEU A 109 14.00 0.51 19.29
C LEU A 109 13.44 1.71 20.06
N THR A 110 12.41 2.33 19.50
CA THR A 110 11.83 3.60 19.93
C THR A 110 10.32 3.47 19.73
N CYS A 111 9.51 4.05 20.61
CA CYS A 111 8.06 3.85 20.60
C CYS A 111 7.30 4.98 21.32
N SER A 112 5.98 4.96 21.16
CA SER A 112 5.03 5.80 21.89
C SER A 112 3.96 4.91 22.53
N GLU A 113 2.96 5.52 23.16
CA GLU A 113 1.81 4.79 23.73
C GLU A 113 0.94 4.10 22.67
N THR A 114 1.05 4.48 21.40
CA THR A 114 0.23 3.92 20.30
C THR A 114 0.97 2.91 19.44
N GLY A 115 2.30 2.83 19.48
CA GLY A 115 3.06 1.93 18.62
C GLY A 115 4.57 2.14 18.67
N ALA A 116 5.30 1.19 18.09
CA ALA A 116 6.69 1.37 17.71
C ALA A 116 6.83 2.52 16.70
N LEU A 117 7.92 3.28 16.82
CA LEU A 117 8.28 4.39 15.94
C LEU A 117 9.51 4.06 15.10
N THR A 118 10.44 3.24 15.63
CA THR A 118 11.58 2.72 14.88
C THR A 118 11.90 1.29 15.31
N CYS A 119 12.56 0.56 14.41
CA CYS A 119 12.82 -0.86 14.56
C CYS A 119 14.31 -1.19 14.48
N LYS A 120 14.74 -2.24 15.19
CA LYS A 120 16.13 -2.70 15.27
C LYS A 120 16.48 -3.62 14.09
N GLY A 121 17.77 -3.59 13.73
CA GLY A 121 18.37 -4.55 12.82
C GLY A 121 17.71 -4.56 11.44
N ARG A 122 17.31 -5.76 10.97
CA ARG A 122 16.75 -5.96 9.63
C ARG A 122 15.23 -5.85 9.57
N THR A 123 14.56 -5.58 10.69
CA THR A 123 13.09 -5.45 10.71
C THR A 123 12.63 -4.13 10.09
N LYS A 124 11.31 -4.02 9.86
CA LYS A 124 10.66 -2.89 9.20
C LYS A 124 9.47 -2.42 10.03
N LEU A 125 9.27 -1.12 10.12
CA LEU A 125 8.08 -0.55 10.75
C LEU A 125 6.86 -0.73 9.86
N TYR A 126 5.80 -1.33 10.40
CA TYR A 126 4.50 -1.43 9.75
C TYR A 126 3.39 -1.34 10.80
N ASN A 127 2.48 -0.38 10.64
CA ASN A 127 1.33 -0.16 11.53
C ASN A 127 1.67 -0.20 13.03
N GLY A 128 2.76 0.48 13.43
CA GLY A 128 3.18 0.56 14.84
C GLY A 128 3.85 -0.72 15.37
N ALA A 129 4.22 -1.66 14.52
CA ALA A 129 4.93 -2.89 14.88
C ALA A 129 6.18 -3.09 14.03
N CYS A 130 7.14 -3.84 14.56
CA CYS A 130 8.36 -4.22 13.84
C CYS A 130 8.21 -5.62 13.24
N VAL A 131 8.16 -5.70 11.90
CA VAL A 131 7.98 -6.94 11.15
C VAL A 131 9.28 -7.37 10.45
N ALA A 132 9.48 -8.67 10.27
CA ALA A 132 10.67 -9.19 9.57
C ALA A 132 10.63 -8.91 8.07
N SER A 133 9.43 -9.00 7.48
CA SER A 133 9.16 -8.73 6.06
C SER A 133 7.90 -7.88 5.96
N CYS A 134 7.86 -7.01 4.96
CA CYS A 134 6.67 -6.22 4.66
C CYS A 134 5.53 -7.14 4.17
N PRO A 135 4.29 -6.96 4.65
CA PRO A 135 3.16 -7.78 4.23
C PRO A 135 2.81 -7.54 2.75
N SER A 136 1.89 -8.35 2.22
CA SER A 136 1.38 -8.18 0.85
C SER A 136 0.86 -6.77 0.60
N ASN A 137 0.94 -6.32 -0.66
CA ASN A 137 0.59 -4.96 -1.08
C ASN A 137 1.45 -3.86 -0.43
N THR A 138 2.64 -4.21 0.07
CA THR A 138 3.62 -3.24 0.58
C THR A 138 5.04 -3.66 0.19
N TYR A 139 5.97 -2.71 0.23
CA TYR A 139 7.39 -2.93 -0.02
C TYR A 139 8.25 -2.18 0.99
N ALA A 140 9.51 -2.60 1.17
CA ALA A 140 10.40 -2.02 2.16
C ALA A 140 11.09 -0.75 1.63
N THR A 141 11.00 0.34 2.39
CA THR A 141 11.68 1.61 2.11
C THR A 141 12.32 2.14 3.38
N SER A 142 13.65 2.28 3.40
CA SER A 142 14.42 2.94 4.49
C SER A 142 14.04 2.55 5.92
N GLY A 143 13.70 1.28 6.16
CA GLY A 143 13.33 0.79 7.51
C GLY A 143 11.83 0.73 7.81
N SER A 144 10.96 1.11 6.87
CA SER A 144 9.51 1.03 6.98
C SER A 144 8.91 0.25 5.81
N CYS A 145 7.65 -0.15 5.96
CA CYS A 145 6.86 -0.72 4.86
C CYS A 145 5.97 0.36 4.27
N THR A 146 6.05 0.51 2.95
CA THR A 146 5.29 1.48 2.15
C THR A 146 4.28 0.73 1.31
N THR A 147 3.04 1.20 1.24
CA THR A 147 1.99 0.61 0.39
C THR A 147 2.37 0.73 -1.08
N CYS A 148 2.02 -0.28 -1.88
CA CYS A 148 2.13 -0.18 -3.33
C CYS A 148 1.24 0.97 -3.85
N SER A 149 1.73 1.72 -4.85
CA SER A 149 0.92 2.74 -5.53
C SER A 149 -0.24 2.14 -6.33
N ASP A 150 -0.04 0.91 -6.82
CA ASP A 150 -1.05 0.16 -7.55
C ASP A 150 -1.90 -0.68 -6.59
N PRO A 151 -3.23 -0.41 -6.50
CA PRO A 151 -4.11 -1.16 -5.60
C PRO A 151 -4.34 -2.61 -6.03
N GLY A 152 -4.00 -2.99 -7.25
CA GLY A 152 -4.03 -4.37 -7.77
C GLY A 152 -2.74 -5.16 -7.53
N ALA A 153 -1.68 -4.53 -7.02
CA ALA A 153 -0.42 -5.20 -6.76
C ALA A 153 -0.51 -6.14 -5.55
N LEU A 154 -0.06 -7.39 -5.72
CA LEU A 154 0.18 -8.30 -4.60
C LEU A 154 1.58 -8.08 -4.01
N THR A 155 2.57 -7.84 -4.87
CA THR A 155 3.92 -7.40 -4.51
C THR A 155 4.35 -6.26 -5.43
N CYS A 156 5.20 -5.36 -4.93
CA CYS A 156 5.68 -4.20 -5.69
C CYS A 156 7.08 -3.78 -5.21
N ASN A 157 7.68 -2.83 -5.92
CA ASN A 157 8.82 -2.04 -5.48
C ASN A 157 8.53 -0.54 -5.70
N ALA A 158 9.57 0.30 -5.67
CA ALA A 158 9.43 1.73 -5.92
C ALA A 158 9.03 2.09 -7.36
N ASP A 159 9.31 1.20 -8.32
CA ASP A 159 9.08 1.43 -9.75
C ASP A 159 7.70 0.93 -10.22
N GLY A 160 7.07 0.02 -9.47
CA GLY A 160 5.74 -0.50 -9.78
C GLY A 160 5.43 -1.86 -9.18
N ALA A 161 4.32 -2.45 -9.63
CA ALA A 161 3.93 -3.81 -9.32
C ALA A 161 4.93 -4.84 -9.86
N LEU A 162 5.15 -5.90 -9.10
CA LEU A 162 5.97 -7.06 -9.47
C LEU A 162 5.13 -8.33 -9.62
N THR A 163 4.00 -8.41 -8.90
CA THR A 163 2.98 -9.44 -9.08
C THR A 163 1.61 -8.82 -8.80
N CYS A 164 0.56 -9.40 -9.39
CA CYS A 164 -0.80 -8.89 -9.24
C CYS A 164 -1.67 -9.81 -8.39
N MET A 165 -2.74 -9.25 -7.84
CA MET A 165 -3.78 -10.02 -7.18
C MET A 165 -4.45 -10.98 -8.17
N SER A 166 -5.13 -12.00 -7.63
CA SER A 166 -5.83 -12.99 -8.45
C SER A 166 -6.82 -12.33 -9.41
N GLY A 167 -6.79 -12.74 -10.67
CA GLY A 167 -7.65 -12.19 -11.72
C GLY A 167 -7.12 -10.91 -12.35
N GLN A 168 -5.89 -10.49 -12.06
CA GLN A 168 -5.22 -9.37 -12.73
C GLN A 168 -3.95 -9.83 -13.44
N VAL A 169 -3.50 -9.04 -14.43
CA VAL A 169 -2.30 -9.30 -15.23
C VAL A 169 -1.29 -8.18 -15.04
N LEU A 170 -0.03 -8.59 -14.80
CA LEU A 170 1.06 -7.64 -14.62
C LEU A 170 1.55 -7.12 -15.96
N THR A 171 1.62 -5.80 -16.05
CA THR A 171 1.91 -5.14 -17.31
C THR A 171 2.66 -3.83 -17.11
N LEU A 172 3.91 -3.75 -17.58
CA LEU A 172 4.79 -2.57 -17.38
C LEU A 172 4.79 -2.04 -15.94
N GLY A 173 4.76 -2.93 -14.95
CA GLY A 173 4.73 -2.52 -13.54
C GLY A 173 3.36 -2.06 -13.04
N VAL A 174 2.27 -2.34 -13.77
CA VAL A 174 0.89 -2.04 -13.38
C VAL A 174 0.04 -3.30 -13.48
N CYS A 175 -0.84 -3.51 -12.52
CA CYS A 175 -1.81 -4.57 -12.45
C CYS A 175 -3.14 -4.12 -13.04
N ALA A 176 -3.49 -4.70 -14.18
CA ALA A 176 -4.76 -4.44 -14.84
C ALA A 176 -5.65 -5.67 -14.72
N THR A 177 -6.96 -5.45 -14.60
CA THR A 177 -7.92 -6.52 -14.92
C THR A 177 -7.74 -6.88 -16.39
N PRO A 178 -7.53 -8.16 -16.73
CA PRO A 178 -7.53 -8.57 -18.12
C PRO A 178 -8.87 -8.17 -18.70
N ILE A 179 -8.83 -7.34 -19.74
CA ILE A 179 -10.03 -6.94 -20.44
C ILE A 179 -10.54 -8.20 -21.15
N SER A 180 -11.65 -8.74 -20.67
CA SER A 180 -12.33 -9.87 -21.29
C SER A 180 -13.46 -9.33 -22.16
N GLY A 181 -13.50 -9.75 -23.42
CA GLY A 181 -14.50 -9.28 -24.37
C GLY A 181 -14.04 -9.47 -25.81
N PRO A 182 -14.94 -9.25 -26.78
CA PRO A 182 -14.55 -9.13 -28.18
C PRO A 182 -13.75 -7.85 -28.40
N TYR A 183 -12.81 -7.92 -29.33
CA TYR A 183 -12.04 -6.79 -29.82
C TYR A 183 -12.10 -6.75 -31.33
N ALA A 184 -12.27 -5.56 -31.87
CA ALA A 184 -12.06 -5.29 -33.28
C ALA A 184 -10.59 -4.91 -33.47
N LEU A 185 -9.85 -5.72 -34.23
CA LEU A 185 -8.47 -5.46 -34.63
C LEU A 185 -8.45 -4.97 -36.09
N LEU A 186 -8.12 -3.71 -36.30
CA LEU A 186 -7.86 -3.16 -37.64
C LEU A 186 -6.38 -3.32 -37.96
N ARG A 187 -6.08 -4.14 -38.98
CA ARG A 187 -4.72 -4.35 -39.48
C ARG A 187 -4.33 -3.27 -40.47
N ASP A 188 -3.02 -3.07 -40.63
CA ASP A 188 -2.38 -2.19 -41.63
C ASP A 188 -2.85 -0.73 -41.60
N PHE A 189 -3.33 -0.27 -40.45
CA PHE A 189 -4.00 1.01 -40.31
C PHE A 189 -3.04 2.17 -40.65
N GLU A 190 -3.23 2.72 -41.85
CA GLU A 190 -2.54 3.91 -42.31
C GLU A 190 -3.36 5.13 -41.89
N LEU A 191 -2.80 5.95 -40.99
CA LEU A 191 -3.40 7.24 -40.67
C LEU A 191 -3.32 8.11 -41.95
N PRO A 192 -4.47 8.59 -42.47
CA PRO A 192 -4.43 9.55 -43.58
C PRO A 192 -3.66 10.79 -43.13
N THR A 193 -2.87 11.37 -44.02
CA THR A 193 -2.21 12.67 -43.78
C THR A 193 -3.21 13.82 -43.61
N SER A 194 -4.50 13.59 -43.89
CA SER A 194 -5.61 14.51 -43.67
C SER A 194 -6.52 14.04 -42.53
N SER A 195 -6.21 14.53 -41.32
CA SER A 195 -7.00 14.80 -40.10
C SER A 195 -8.30 14.08 -39.69
N ASP A 196 -8.99 13.24 -40.47
CA ASP A 196 -10.40 12.94 -40.19
C ASP A 196 -10.72 11.45 -39.95
N LEU A 197 -10.06 10.81 -38.97
CA LEU A 197 -10.60 9.60 -38.35
C LEU A 197 -10.91 9.84 -36.87
N TYR A 198 -12.19 10.11 -36.59
CA TYR A 198 -12.75 10.19 -35.24
C TYR A 198 -13.37 8.85 -34.87
N ILE A 199 -12.66 8.03 -34.09
CA ILE A 199 -13.26 6.88 -33.41
C ILE A 199 -13.42 7.29 -31.94
N ASN A 200 -14.65 7.54 -31.50
CA ASN A 200 -14.88 8.02 -30.13
C ASN A 200 -14.72 6.85 -29.14
N LEU A 201 -13.56 6.71 -28.49
CA LEU A 201 -13.33 5.72 -27.43
C LEU A 201 -13.45 6.39 -26.06
N PRO A 202 -14.29 5.86 -25.15
CA PRO A 202 -14.43 6.45 -23.83
C PRO A 202 -13.17 6.24 -22.97
N ASN A 203 -12.59 7.35 -22.50
CA ASN A 203 -11.69 7.50 -21.34
C ASN A 203 -10.62 6.40 -21.15
N THR A 204 -9.72 6.22 -22.12
CA THR A 204 -8.52 5.39 -21.93
C THR A 204 -7.39 6.27 -21.36
N THR A 205 -6.65 5.79 -20.36
CA THR A 205 -5.51 6.51 -19.76
C THR A 205 -4.18 6.04 -20.36
N PRO A 206 -3.11 6.87 -20.34
CA PRO A 206 -1.81 6.49 -20.91
C PRO A 206 -1.23 5.22 -20.27
N GLY A 207 -1.47 5.01 -18.97
CA GLY A 207 -1.08 3.78 -18.27
C GLY A 207 -1.84 2.54 -18.76
N GLN A 208 -3.11 2.67 -19.12
CA GLN A 208 -3.89 1.60 -19.73
C GLN A 208 -3.40 1.29 -21.15
N CYS A 209 -3.04 2.30 -21.94
CA CYS A 209 -2.47 2.10 -23.28
C CYS A 209 -1.09 1.46 -23.26
N ALA A 210 -0.19 1.94 -22.39
CA ALA A 210 1.12 1.35 -22.19
C ALA A 210 1.01 -0.10 -21.73
N SER A 211 0.10 -0.36 -20.77
CA SER A 211 -0.16 -1.72 -20.32
C SER A 211 -0.64 -2.58 -21.51
N TYR A 212 -1.69 -2.14 -22.18
CA TYR A 212 -2.25 -2.85 -23.32
C TYR A 212 -1.21 -3.22 -24.39
N CYS A 213 -0.38 -2.27 -24.81
CA CYS A 213 0.65 -2.48 -25.82
C CYS A 213 1.78 -3.42 -25.36
N ALA A 214 2.00 -3.57 -24.05
CA ALA A 214 3.00 -4.48 -23.51
C ALA A 214 2.50 -5.90 -23.28
N VAL A 215 1.20 -6.10 -23.01
CA VAL A 215 0.60 -7.45 -22.98
C VAL A 215 0.37 -7.97 -24.40
N ASN A 216 -0.13 -7.08 -25.27
CA ASN A 216 -0.76 -7.46 -26.53
C ASN A 216 0.02 -6.98 -27.75
N GLY A 217 1.13 -6.28 -27.55
CA GLY A 217 2.08 -6.02 -28.61
C GLY A 217 2.59 -7.35 -29.14
N ILE A 218 2.37 -7.58 -30.44
CA ILE A 218 3.32 -8.31 -31.30
C ILE A 218 4.74 -7.99 -30.80
N PRO A 219 5.69 -8.93 -30.69
CA PRO A 219 6.97 -8.90 -29.92
C PRO A 219 7.88 -7.65 -29.99
N TYR A 220 7.44 -6.60 -30.65
CA TYR A 220 8.14 -5.38 -30.94
C TYR A 220 7.53 -4.12 -30.30
N SER A 221 6.40 -4.10 -29.59
CA SER A 221 5.89 -2.81 -29.04
C SER A 221 6.38 -2.41 -27.65
N LYS A 222 7.49 -1.64 -27.58
CA LYS A 222 7.98 -0.98 -26.34
C LYS A 222 7.49 0.45 -26.12
N THR A 223 6.77 1.03 -27.08
CA THR A 223 6.32 2.43 -27.02
C THR A 223 4.83 2.50 -27.29
N ALA A 224 4.07 2.87 -26.26
CA ALA A 224 2.69 3.34 -26.42
C ALA A 224 2.72 4.86 -26.44
N GLY A 225 2.18 5.45 -27.50
CA GLY A 225 1.86 6.88 -27.53
C GLY A 225 0.39 7.07 -27.22
N ASP A 226 0.08 7.94 -26.26
CA ASP A 226 -1.24 8.56 -26.18
C ASP A 226 -1.32 9.60 -27.28
N PHE A 227 -2.22 9.40 -28.25
CA PHE A 227 -2.54 10.45 -29.21
C PHE A 227 -3.92 11.02 -28.85
N ALA A 228 -3.98 12.33 -28.62
CA ALA A 228 -5.22 13.04 -28.38
C ALA A 228 -5.61 13.79 -29.67
N LEU A 229 -6.70 13.37 -30.30
CA LEU A 229 -7.39 14.13 -31.34
C LEU A 229 -8.63 14.76 -30.70
N GLY A 230 -8.48 15.94 -30.10
CA GLY A 230 -9.56 16.56 -29.31
C GLY A 230 -9.74 15.92 -27.92
N ALA A 231 -10.96 15.47 -27.58
CA ALA A 231 -11.29 14.92 -26.25
C ALA A 231 -11.09 13.40 -26.13
N ASP A 232 -10.82 12.71 -27.24
CA ASP A 232 -10.75 11.25 -27.31
C ASP A 232 -9.29 10.76 -27.23
N ARG A 233 -9.06 9.60 -26.58
CA ARG A 233 -7.74 8.99 -26.42
C ARG A 233 -7.65 7.63 -27.11
N PHE A 234 -6.58 7.42 -27.86
CA PHE A 234 -6.28 6.17 -28.58
C PHE A 234 -4.97 5.55 -28.09
N CYS A 235 -4.91 4.22 -28.08
CA CYS A 235 -3.67 3.48 -27.87
C CYS A 235 -3.05 3.08 -29.20
N LEU A 236 -1.85 3.56 -29.50
CA LEU A 236 -1.10 3.16 -30.70
C LEU A 236 0.13 2.33 -30.29
N CYS A 237 0.15 1.05 -30.66
CA CYS A 237 1.25 0.13 -30.36
C CYS A 237 2.20 0.03 -31.56
N LYS A 238 3.47 0.43 -31.40
CA LYS A 238 4.47 0.51 -32.50
C LYS A 238 5.52 -0.59 -32.40
N PRO A 239 5.97 -1.23 -33.49
CA PRO A 239 7.13 -2.12 -33.45
C PRO A 239 8.45 -1.37 -33.15
N THR A 240 9.37 -2.01 -32.41
CA THR A 240 10.64 -1.49 -31.87
C THR A 240 11.67 -1.17 -32.94
N SER A 241 11.44 -1.65 -34.17
CA SER A 241 12.29 -1.39 -35.33
C SER A 241 11.88 -0.16 -36.13
N ALA A 242 10.73 0.47 -35.84
CA ALA A 242 10.38 1.74 -36.45
C ALA A 242 11.25 2.84 -35.80
N ALA A 243 11.99 3.58 -36.62
CA ALA A 243 12.83 4.70 -36.17
C ALA A 243 12.04 5.65 -35.26
N GLU A 244 12.71 6.18 -34.23
CA GLU A 244 12.12 7.07 -33.23
C GLU A 244 11.32 8.19 -33.89
N PHE A 245 10.08 8.31 -33.43
CA PHE A 245 9.20 9.39 -33.84
C PHE A 245 9.61 10.63 -33.03
N GLU A 246 10.24 11.62 -33.66
CA GLU A 246 10.30 12.96 -33.08
C GLU A 246 8.92 13.58 -33.27
N ILE A 247 8.15 13.65 -32.18
CA ILE A 247 6.93 14.46 -32.14
C ILE A 247 7.39 15.91 -32.08
N TYR A 248 7.42 16.58 -33.23
CA TYR A 248 7.58 18.02 -33.27
C TYR A 248 6.33 18.67 -32.67
N PRO A 249 6.46 19.72 -31.83
CA PRO A 249 5.32 20.45 -31.24
C PRO A 249 4.51 21.26 -32.27
N THR A 250 4.85 21.15 -33.55
CA THR A 250 4.07 21.67 -34.67
C THR A 250 3.14 20.57 -35.14
N ASN A 251 1.85 20.86 -35.28
CA ASN A 251 0.75 19.93 -35.64
C ASN A 251 0.88 19.23 -37.01
N GLU A 252 2.08 19.06 -37.56
CA GLU A 252 2.38 18.30 -38.77
C GLU A 252 3.07 16.99 -38.39
N LEU A 253 2.32 15.90 -38.48
CA LEU A 253 2.88 14.55 -38.47
C LEU A 253 3.38 14.22 -39.87
N VAL A 254 4.70 14.17 -40.06
CA VAL A 254 5.29 13.56 -41.27
C VAL A 254 5.26 12.04 -41.08
N TYR A 255 4.28 11.38 -41.71
CA TYR A 255 4.07 9.94 -41.59
C TYR A 255 4.77 9.21 -42.75
N ASN A 256 5.75 8.37 -42.45
CA ASN A 256 6.25 7.36 -43.38
C ASN A 256 5.48 6.06 -43.10
N GLY A 257 4.75 5.54 -44.09
CA GLY A 257 3.75 4.47 -43.97
C GLY A 257 4.23 3.18 -43.29
N PHE A 258 4.07 3.11 -41.97
CA PHE A 258 4.22 1.86 -41.22
C PHE A 258 2.86 1.26 -40.92
N PRO A 259 2.68 -0.07 -41.09
CA PRO A 259 1.46 -0.75 -40.70
C PRO A 259 1.29 -0.62 -39.18
N ALA A 260 0.23 0.07 -38.76
CA ALA A 260 -0.18 0.11 -37.37
C ALA A 260 -1.35 -0.85 -37.14
N TYR A 261 -1.51 -1.33 -35.91
CA TYR A 261 -2.68 -2.10 -35.50
C TYR A 261 -3.51 -1.21 -34.57
N LEU A 262 -4.78 -0.98 -34.92
CA LEU A 262 -5.72 -0.29 -34.06
C LEU A 262 -6.66 -1.32 -33.43
N MET A 263 -6.73 -1.33 -32.10
CA MET A 263 -7.58 -2.24 -31.36
C MET A 263 -8.64 -1.50 -30.57
N ILE A 264 -9.87 -1.97 -30.67
CA ILE A 264 -11.02 -1.34 -30.05
C ILE A 264 -11.63 -2.32 -29.03
N PRO A 265 -11.41 -2.11 -27.72
CA PRO A 265 -11.90 -3.01 -26.70
C PRO A 265 -13.42 -2.98 -26.58
N GLY A 266 -14.03 -4.15 -26.38
CA GLY A 266 -15.46 -4.29 -26.13
C GLY A 266 -16.35 -4.15 -27.36
N GLN A 267 -15.77 -4.09 -28.57
CA GLN A 267 -16.51 -4.12 -29.82
C GLN A 267 -16.05 -5.27 -30.71
N THR A 268 -16.99 -5.83 -31.48
CA THR A 268 -16.69 -6.64 -32.66
C THR A 268 -16.56 -5.76 -33.90
N CYS A 269 -15.97 -6.28 -34.98
CA CYS A 269 -15.98 -5.66 -36.30
C CYS A 269 -17.39 -5.37 -36.78
N ALA A 270 -18.35 -6.24 -36.48
CA ALA A 270 -19.76 -6.01 -36.81
C ALA A 270 -20.36 -4.81 -36.06
N GLN A 271 -19.94 -4.59 -34.81
CA GLN A 271 -20.35 -3.42 -34.01
C GLN A 271 -19.63 -2.14 -34.44
N LEU A 272 -18.41 -2.26 -34.96
CA LEU A 272 -17.62 -1.13 -35.43
C LEU A 272 -18.15 -0.55 -36.75
N LYS A 273 -18.53 -1.42 -37.69
CA LYS A 273 -18.92 -1.04 -39.07
C LYS A 273 -19.94 0.12 -39.14
N PRO A 274 -21.08 0.10 -38.40
CA PRO A 274 -22.09 1.16 -38.52
C PRO A 274 -21.62 2.55 -38.03
N GLY A 275 -20.55 2.62 -37.24
CA GLY A 275 -20.02 3.87 -36.68
C GLY A 275 -18.94 4.54 -37.54
N VAL A 276 -18.52 3.90 -38.63
CA VAL A 276 -17.40 4.34 -39.46
C VAL A 276 -17.94 5.08 -40.68
N ARG A 277 -17.36 6.24 -41.02
CA ARG A 277 -17.78 7.02 -42.20
C ARG A 277 -17.45 6.29 -43.50
N ASP A 278 -18.27 6.52 -44.53
CA ASP A 278 -18.20 5.84 -45.84
C ASP A 278 -16.80 5.70 -46.44
N ILE A 279 -15.93 6.71 -46.29
CA ILE A 279 -14.55 6.69 -46.83
C ILE A 279 -13.66 5.61 -46.19
N TRP A 280 -14.01 5.11 -45.01
CA TRP A 280 -13.28 4.08 -44.27
C TRP A 280 -14.06 2.76 -44.19
N GLN A 281 -15.27 2.71 -44.74
CA GLN A 281 -16.14 1.55 -44.64
C GLN A 281 -15.50 0.33 -45.31
N SER A 282 -15.00 0.48 -46.53
CA SER A 282 -14.27 -0.59 -47.26
C SER A 282 -13.04 -1.06 -46.49
N TYR A 283 -12.34 -0.13 -45.84
CA TYR A 283 -11.17 -0.43 -45.04
C TYR A 283 -11.50 -1.33 -43.86
N VAL A 284 -12.53 -0.96 -43.09
CA VAL A 284 -13.00 -1.75 -41.94
C VAL A 284 -13.57 -3.08 -42.40
N ASP A 285 -14.26 -3.13 -43.54
CA ASP A 285 -14.81 -4.36 -44.09
C ASP A 285 -13.72 -5.36 -44.49
N GLU A 286 -12.59 -4.91 -45.03
CA GLU A 286 -11.48 -5.77 -45.48
C GLU A 286 -10.47 -6.11 -44.39
N ARG A 287 -10.21 -5.18 -43.48
CA ARG A 287 -9.04 -5.23 -42.57
C ARG A 287 -9.40 -5.49 -41.12
N CYS A 288 -10.67 -5.36 -40.74
CA CYS A 288 -11.09 -5.65 -39.37
C CYS A 288 -11.18 -7.15 -39.12
N VAL A 289 -10.57 -7.59 -38.02
CA VAL A 289 -10.61 -8.97 -37.55
C VAL A 289 -11.14 -8.97 -36.12
N ASP A 290 -12.19 -9.77 -35.87
CA ASP A 290 -12.65 -10.03 -34.52
C ASP A 290 -11.60 -10.86 -33.79
N THR A 291 -11.23 -10.43 -32.59
CA THR A 291 -10.22 -11.09 -31.76
C THR A 291 -10.74 -11.28 -30.34
N VAL A 292 -10.27 -12.33 -29.68
CA VAL A 292 -10.55 -12.66 -28.29
C VAL A 292 -9.23 -12.74 -27.55
N PHE A 293 -9.17 -12.13 -26.38
CA PHE A 293 -8.02 -12.20 -25.49
C PHE A 293 -8.34 -13.12 -24.32
N THR A 294 -7.64 -14.25 -24.28
CA THR A 294 -7.73 -15.19 -23.15
C THR A 294 -6.34 -15.34 -22.57
N ALA A 295 -6.18 -15.01 -21.28
CA ALA A 295 -4.91 -15.18 -20.56
C ALA A 295 -3.70 -14.57 -21.32
N ASN A 296 -3.85 -13.35 -21.83
CA ASN A 296 -2.83 -12.62 -22.62
C ASN A 296 -2.46 -13.24 -23.98
N VAL A 297 -3.24 -14.22 -24.45
CA VAL A 297 -3.12 -14.75 -25.80
C VAL A 297 -4.23 -14.14 -26.65
N CYS A 298 -3.83 -13.43 -27.69
CA CYS A 298 -4.74 -12.97 -28.73
C CYS A 298 -5.00 -14.09 -29.72
N ALA A 299 -6.27 -14.44 -29.91
CA ALA A 299 -6.71 -15.33 -30.98
C ALA A 299 -7.78 -14.65 -31.83
N ARG A 300 -7.76 -14.87 -33.14
CA ARG A 300 -8.84 -14.44 -34.01
C ARG A 300 -10.10 -15.24 -33.71
N ALA A 301 -11.24 -14.58 -33.64
CA ALA A 301 -12.52 -15.20 -33.32
C ALA A 301 -13.03 -16.13 -34.44
N ASP A 302 -12.61 -15.88 -35.68
CA ASP A 302 -13.07 -16.62 -36.87
C ASP A 302 -12.41 -18.00 -37.02
N ASN A 303 -11.11 -18.10 -36.75
CA ASN A 303 -10.36 -19.33 -37.01
C ASN A 303 -9.46 -19.78 -35.85
N GLY A 304 -9.45 -19.07 -34.72
CA GLY A 304 -8.59 -19.36 -33.57
C GLY A 304 -7.10 -19.18 -33.85
N GLY A 305 -6.73 -18.68 -35.03
CA GLY A 305 -5.36 -18.37 -35.40
C GLY A 305 -4.82 -17.23 -34.55
N ALA A 306 -3.51 -17.12 -34.47
CA ALA A 306 -2.89 -15.98 -33.81
C ALA A 306 -3.28 -14.66 -34.50
N CYS A 307 -3.30 -13.57 -33.75
CA CYS A 307 -3.65 -12.25 -34.28
C CYS A 307 -2.57 -11.61 -35.17
N TYR A 308 -1.43 -12.27 -35.33
CA TYR A 308 -0.31 -11.85 -36.18
C TYR A 308 -0.28 -12.60 -37.51
#